data_AF-A0A938P2V7-F1
#
_entry.id   AF-A0A938P2V7-F1
#
_cell.length_a   1.000
_cell.length_b   1.000
_cell.length_c   1.000
_cell.angle_alpha   90.00
_cell.angle_beta   90.00
_cell.angle_gamma   90.00
#
_symmetry.space_group_name_H-M   'P 1'
#
loop_
_entity.id
_entity.type
_entity.pdbx_description
1 polymer ?
#
loop_
_entity_poly.entity_id
_entity_poly.type
_entity_poly.pdbx_seq_one_letter_code
_entity_poly.pdbx_strand_id
1 'polypeptide(L)'
;MRKQKQGRQGFAMIVALSFLALMVLVATGVLAFGQQQMHAARRTRDYLKAKVIAETGLNIAFNDIRGDVDLVTGYNGAPMAFGDGTYAVTITNVSTSADGRTRLLRLTSVGRCGIADARASLAVRHIHNTNTSGNPDLDKVLVNALTSQKQIVLNGNPTVVGDIASATRISTSGNAFNVTGTGFAPDFSGRANRFTGGVNTSDPSRYSINWGAVLSMDKYTSKAVTHDGRAFSSYPANTIVYSPNDVSISGGTIQCMIISAKNIRISGNARLLRPGTYPVLVSLNGSITITGTPEVNGFVVSLSGDAPMGKAAGTPTINGSLFIMGGLPDSGNVKINYLPLEIRPPDTPDARDTVEVVAWQ
;
A
#
# COMPACT_ATOMS: atom_id res chain seq x y z
N MET A 1 -1.73 -118.85 -10.22
CA MET A 1 -0.78 -117.78 -9.83
C MET A 1 -1.32 -116.42 -10.26
N ARG A 2 -1.95 -115.65 -9.36
CA ARG A 2 -2.36 -114.26 -9.58
C ARG A 2 -1.39 -113.35 -8.83
N LYS A 3 -0.50 -112.66 -9.54
CA LYS A 3 0.38 -111.61 -8.96
C LYS A 3 -0.39 -110.29 -8.94
N GLN A 4 -0.57 -109.73 -7.75
CA GLN A 4 -1.17 -108.42 -7.48
C GLN A 4 -0.45 -107.30 -8.24
N LYS A 5 -1.22 -106.48 -8.97
CA LYS A 5 -0.81 -105.15 -9.45
C LYS A 5 -0.94 -104.14 -8.30
N GLN A 6 0.01 -104.13 -7.36
CA GLN A 6 -0.02 -103.24 -6.19
C GLN A 6 0.96 -102.03 -6.28
N GLY A 7 1.54 -101.75 -7.44
CA GLY A 7 2.54 -100.69 -7.62
C GLY A 7 2.07 -99.41 -8.35
N ARG A 8 0.86 -99.38 -8.94
CA ARG A 8 0.39 -98.23 -9.76
C ARG A 8 -0.46 -97.21 -9.01
N GLN A 9 -1.08 -97.59 -7.89
CA GLN A 9 -1.97 -96.69 -7.13
C GLN A 9 -1.19 -95.70 -6.24
N GLY A 10 -0.04 -96.08 -5.69
CA GLY A 10 0.80 -95.18 -4.89
C GLY A 10 1.47 -94.06 -5.70
N PHE A 11 1.98 -94.38 -6.89
CA PHE A 11 2.60 -93.39 -7.78
C PHE A 11 1.58 -92.36 -8.30
N ALA A 12 0.38 -92.80 -8.67
CA ALA A 12 -0.69 -91.90 -9.10
C ALA A 12 -1.12 -90.93 -7.98
N MET A 13 -1.15 -91.40 -6.73
CA MET A 13 -1.49 -90.58 -5.56
C MET A 13 -0.41 -89.53 -5.26
N ILE A 14 0.87 -89.90 -5.36
CA ILE A 14 1.99 -88.97 -5.18
C ILE A 14 2.00 -87.90 -6.27
N VAL A 15 1.73 -88.28 -7.53
CA VAL A 15 1.64 -87.32 -8.65
C VAL A 15 0.44 -86.38 -8.50
N ALA A 16 -0.69 -86.87 -8.02
CA ALA A 16 -1.87 -86.03 -7.75
C ALA A 16 -1.63 -85.04 -6.61
N LEU A 17 -0.99 -85.48 -5.52
CA LEU A 17 -0.65 -84.62 -4.38
C LEU A 17 0.38 -83.54 -4.75
N SER A 18 1.39 -83.87 -5.55
CA SER A 18 2.37 -82.89 -6.01
C SER A 18 1.77 -81.87 -6.97
N PHE A 19 0.85 -82.29 -7.85
CA PHE A 19 0.07 -81.34 -8.67
C PHE A 19 -0.82 -80.42 -7.84
N LEU A 20 -1.50 -80.97 -6.82
CA LEU A 20 -2.36 -80.19 -5.93
C LEU A 20 -1.54 -79.17 -5.14
N ALA A 21 -0.39 -79.57 -4.60
CA ALA A 21 0.53 -78.69 -3.89
C ALA A 21 1.06 -77.57 -4.82
N LEU A 22 1.41 -77.89 -6.06
CA LEU A 22 1.84 -76.92 -7.06
C LEU A 22 0.72 -75.91 -7.37
N MET A 23 -0.51 -76.38 -7.59
CA MET A 23 -1.66 -75.50 -7.85
C MET A 23 -1.94 -74.57 -6.68
N VAL A 24 -1.88 -75.06 -5.44
CA VAL A 24 -2.06 -74.22 -4.25
C VAL A 24 -0.95 -73.17 -4.15
N LEU A 25 0.29 -73.53 -4.47
CA LEU A 25 1.43 -72.60 -4.45
C LEU A 25 1.32 -71.53 -5.54
N VAL A 26 0.88 -71.90 -6.74
CA VAL A 26 0.61 -70.94 -7.82
C VAL A 26 -0.57 -70.03 -7.46
N ALA A 27 -1.67 -70.58 -6.94
CA ALA A 27 -2.85 -69.81 -6.54
C ALA A 27 -2.53 -68.81 -5.42
N THR A 28 -1.78 -69.23 -4.40
CA THR A 28 -1.32 -68.34 -3.31
C THR A 28 -0.34 -67.29 -3.82
N GLY A 29 0.57 -67.63 -4.74
CA GLY A 29 1.46 -66.68 -5.40
C GLY A 29 0.71 -65.60 -6.19
N VAL A 30 -0.31 -65.98 -6.96
CA VAL A 30 -1.16 -65.04 -7.72
C VAL A 30 -1.96 -64.13 -6.79
N LEU A 31 -2.52 -64.67 -5.71
CA LEU A 31 -3.25 -63.88 -4.71
C LEU A 31 -2.33 -62.87 -4.00
N ALA A 32 -1.13 -63.30 -3.59
CA ALA A 32 -0.15 -62.42 -2.95
C ALA A 32 0.30 -61.29 -3.90
N PHE A 33 0.55 -61.61 -5.18
CA PHE A 33 0.92 -60.62 -6.18
C PHE A 33 -0.22 -59.63 -6.47
N GLY A 34 -1.47 -60.11 -6.55
CA GLY A 34 -2.66 -59.27 -6.71
C GLY A 34 -2.88 -58.32 -5.54
N GLN A 35 -2.64 -58.78 -4.30
CA GLN A 35 -2.68 -57.92 -3.12
C GLN A 35 -1.60 -56.84 -3.15
N GLN A 36 -0.35 -57.19 -3.51
CA GLN A 36 0.74 -56.23 -3.64
C GLN A 36 0.45 -55.15 -4.69
N GLN A 37 -0.09 -55.53 -5.86
CA GLN A 37 -0.49 -54.57 -6.89
C GLN A 37 -1.60 -53.63 -6.41
N MET A 38 -2.61 -54.14 -5.71
CA MET A 38 -3.68 -53.32 -5.15
C MET A 38 -3.18 -52.35 -4.07
N HIS A 39 -2.26 -52.80 -3.20
CA HIS A 39 -1.65 -51.93 -2.20
C HIS A 39 -0.79 -50.83 -2.84
N ALA A 40 0.00 -51.17 -3.85
CA ALA A 40 0.79 -50.20 -4.60
C ALA A 40 -0.11 -49.17 -5.30
N ALA A 41 -1.18 -49.61 -5.97
CA ALA A 41 -2.12 -48.72 -6.64
C ALA A 41 -2.83 -47.77 -5.66
N ARG A 42 -3.27 -48.27 -4.50
CA ARG A 42 -3.87 -47.44 -3.45
C ARG A 42 -2.88 -46.40 -2.92
N ARG A 43 -1.64 -46.79 -2.65
CA ARG A 43 -0.60 -45.88 -2.17
C ARG A 43 -0.29 -44.77 -3.18
N THR A 44 -0.18 -45.11 -4.47
CA THR A 44 0.04 -44.11 -5.53
C THR A 44 -1.13 -43.15 -5.66
N ARG A 45 -2.37 -43.67 -5.63
CA ARG A 45 -3.58 -42.84 -5.66
C ARG A 45 -3.63 -41.87 -4.49
N ASP A 46 -3.43 -42.38 -3.28
CA ASP A 46 -3.51 -41.57 -2.06
C ASP A 46 -2.36 -40.54 -2.03
N TYR A 47 -1.18 -40.89 -2.53
CA TYR A 47 -0.06 -39.95 -2.69
C TYR A 47 -0.36 -38.83 -3.69
N LEU A 48 -0.95 -39.15 -4.85
CA LEU A 48 -1.34 -38.14 -5.84
C LEU A 48 -2.39 -37.18 -5.27
N LYS A 49 -3.38 -37.70 -4.52
CA LYS A 49 -4.35 -36.87 -3.80
C LYS A 49 -3.67 -35.96 -2.78
N ALA A 50 -2.80 -36.53 -1.94
CA ALA A 50 -2.04 -35.78 -0.94
C ALA A 50 -1.22 -34.65 -1.59
N LYS A 51 -0.64 -34.88 -2.79
CA LYS A 51 0.11 -33.86 -3.53
C LYS A 51 -0.78 -32.70 -3.98
N VAL A 52 -1.94 -32.98 -4.57
CA VAL A 52 -2.90 -31.94 -5.00
C VAL A 52 -3.43 -31.14 -3.80
N ILE A 53 -3.68 -31.81 -2.67
CA ILE A 53 -4.08 -31.16 -1.42
C ILE A 53 -2.97 -30.22 -0.93
N ALA A 54 -1.70 -30.66 -0.97
CA ALA A 54 -0.56 -29.85 -0.58
C ALA A 54 -0.44 -28.58 -1.47
N GLU A 55 -0.50 -28.74 -2.79
CA GLU A 55 -0.44 -27.64 -3.76
C GLU A 55 -1.60 -26.65 -3.60
N THR A 56 -2.81 -27.16 -3.30
CA THR A 56 -3.97 -26.30 -3.04
C THR A 56 -3.77 -25.47 -1.77
N GLY A 57 -3.25 -26.08 -0.70
CA GLY A 57 -2.89 -25.36 0.52
C GLY A 57 -1.89 -24.23 0.27
N LEU A 58 -0.89 -24.45 -0.58
CA LEU A 58 0.03 -23.38 -1.00
C LEU A 58 -0.67 -22.26 -1.76
N ASN A 59 -1.57 -22.60 -2.69
CA ASN A 59 -2.30 -21.59 -3.47
C ASN A 59 -3.19 -20.71 -2.58
N ILE A 60 -3.88 -21.31 -1.60
CA ILE A 60 -4.68 -20.57 -0.63
C ILE A 60 -3.78 -19.62 0.17
N ALA A 61 -2.71 -20.15 0.77
CA ALA A 61 -1.78 -19.34 1.55
C ALA A 61 -1.13 -18.23 0.73
N PHE A 62 -0.75 -18.51 -0.52
CA PHE A 62 -0.20 -17.51 -1.44
C PHE A 62 -1.20 -16.40 -1.75
N ASN A 63 -2.46 -16.76 -2.01
CA ASN A 63 -3.50 -15.78 -2.32
C ASN A 63 -3.79 -14.85 -1.13
N ASP A 64 -3.75 -15.37 0.10
CA ASP A 64 -3.93 -14.58 1.31
C ASP A 64 -2.77 -13.60 1.53
N ILE A 65 -1.51 -14.09 1.48
CA ILE A 65 -0.34 -13.23 1.69
C ILE A 65 -0.10 -12.22 0.57
N ARG A 66 -0.70 -12.43 -0.61
CA ARG A 66 -0.68 -11.46 -1.71
C ARG A 66 -1.47 -10.20 -1.38
N GLY A 67 -2.53 -10.32 -0.58
CA GLY A 67 -3.33 -9.19 -0.12
C GLY A 67 -2.75 -8.48 1.09
N ASP A 68 -2.14 -9.25 2.00
CA ASP A 68 -1.54 -8.75 3.24
C ASP A 68 -0.46 -9.72 3.75
N VAL A 69 0.81 -9.29 3.71
CA VAL A 69 1.95 -10.14 4.10
C VAL A 69 2.03 -10.40 5.60
N ASP A 70 1.32 -9.64 6.44
CA ASP A 70 1.34 -9.84 7.88
C ASP A 70 0.47 -11.02 8.33
N LEU A 71 -0.40 -11.53 7.45
CA LEU A 71 -1.15 -12.77 7.65
C LEU A 71 -0.26 -14.03 7.73
N VAL A 72 1.04 -13.90 7.46
CA VAL A 72 2.04 -14.96 7.62
C VAL A 72 2.01 -15.59 9.02
N THR A 73 1.68 -14.85 10.08
CA THR A 73 1.60 -15.38 11.44
C THR A 73 0.44 -16.36 11.66
N GLY A 74 -0.60 -16.31 10.81
CA GLY A 74 -1.73 -17.23 10.85
C GLY A 74 -1.39 -18.64 10.37
N TYR A 75 -0.28 -18.80 9.65
CA TYR A 75 0.13 -20.06 9.02
C TYR A 75 1.27 -20.73 9.80
N ASN A 76 0.91 -21.44 10.87
CA ASN A 76 1.84 -22.08 11.82
C ASN A 76 1.94 -23.63 11.67
N GLY A 77 1.43 -24.19 10.57
CA GLY A 77 1.40 -25.64 10.37
C GLY A 77 0.22 -26.36 11.02
N ALA A 78 -0.81 -25.64 11.47
CA ALA A 78 -2.06 -26.25 11.90
C ALA A 78 -2.75 -26.99 10.73
N PRO A 79 -3.28 -28.22 10.94
CA PRO A 79 -4.01 -28.95 9.90
C PRO A 79 -5.37 -28.28 9.59
N MET A 80 -5.62 -28.06 8.31
CA MET A 80 -6.88 -27.54 7.77
C MET A 80 -7.53 -28.58 6.86
N ALA A 81 -8.84 -28.70 6.92
CA ALA A 81 -9.59 -29.65 6.11
C ALA A 81 -9.67 -29.21 4.64
N PHE A 82 -9.52 -30.17 3.72
CA PHE A 82 -9.76 -29.95 2.29
C PHE A 82 -10.17 -31.26 1.62
N GLY A 83 -11.41 -31.33 1.13
CA GLY A 83 -11.95 -32.55 0.54
C GLY A 83 -11.96 -33.73 1.51
N ASP A 84 -11.31 -34.83 1.12
CA ASP A 84 -11.17 -36.07 1.92
C ASP A 84 -9.86 -36.14 2.72
N GLY A 85 -9.12 -35.03 2.83
CA GLY A 85 -7.84 -34.96 3.52
C GLY A 85 -7.62 -33.66 4.27
N THR A 86 -6.37 -33.42 4.66
CA THR A 86 -5.95 -32.19 5.34
C THR A 86 -4.68 -31.63 4.72
N TYR A 87 -4.50 -30.32 4.79
CA TYR A 87 -3.24 -29.66 4.48
C TYR A 87 -2.76 -28.85 5.69
N ALA A 88 -1.46 -28.74 5.86
CA ALA A 88 -0.83 -27.92 6.89
C ALA A 88 0.24 -27.04 6.23
N VAL A 89 0.04 -25.72 6.27
CA VAL A 89 0.97 -24.75 5.68
C VAL A 89 1.77 -24.07 6.78
N THR A 90 3.08 -24.04 6.58
CA THR A 90 4.03 -23.27 7.40
C THR A 90 4.70 -22.24 6.50
N ILE A 91 4.76 -20.99 6.97
CA ILE A 91 5.45 -19.92 6.27
C ILE A 91 6.66 -19.49 7.10
N THR A 92 7.83 -19.45 6.45
CA THR A 92 9.09 -19.08 7.10
C THR A 92 9.72 -17.89 6.39
N ASN A 93 10.21 -16.92 7.17
CA ASN A 93 10.99 -15.80 6.63
C ASN A 93 12.44 -16.27 6.43
N VAL A 94 12.89 -16.27 5.18
CA VAL A 94 14.22 -16.75 4.77
C VAL A 94 15.24 -15.63 4.88
N SER A 95 14.88 -14.44 4.41
CA SER A 95 15.75 -13.25 4.47
C SER A 95 14.92 -11.99 4.38
N THR A 96 15.38 -10.94 5.03
CA THR A 96 14.85 -9.58 4.87
C THR A 96 16.00 -8.67 4.43
N SER A 97 15.78 -7.81 3.45
CA SER A 97 16.79 -6.86 2.98
C SER A 97 17.14 -5.85 4.07
N ALA A 98 18.33 -5.24 3.99
CA ALA A 98 18.83 -4.30 5.01
C ALA A 98 17.94 -3.06 5.19
N ASP A 99 17.20 -2.68 4.15
CA ASP A 99 16.21 -1.60 4.16
C ASP A 99 14.81 -2.04 4.62
N GLY A 100 14.64 -3.32 5.00
CA GLY A 100 13.36 -3.88 5.46
C GLY A 100 12.31 -4.08 4.37
N ARG A 101 12.60 -3.69 3.12
CA ARG A 101 11.60 -3.62 2.04
C ARG A 101 11.34 -4.93 1.35
N THR A 102 12.36 -5.77 1.16
CA THR A 102 12.22 -7.05 0.49
C THR A 102 12.23 -8.16 1.54
N ARG A 103 11.19 -9.00 1.56
CA ARG A 103 11.10 -10.20 2.39
C ARG A 103 11.04 -11.42 1.49
N LEU A 104 12.00 -12.33 1.63
CA LEU A 104 11.95 -13.63 0.98
C LEU A 104 11.28 -14.61 1.94
N LEU A 105 10.16 -15.18 1.49
CA LEU A 105 9.36 -16.12 2.25
C LEU A 105 9.43 -17.50 1.60
N ARG A 106 9.44 -18.54 2.43
CA ARG A 106 9.27 -19.93 1.99
C ARG A 106 8.00 -20.49 2.61
N LEU A 107 7.04 -20.82 1.75
CA LEU A 107 5.81 -21.50 2.09
C LEU A 107 6.05 -23.00 1.89
N THR A 108 5.68 -23.80 2.87
CA THR A 108 5.75 -25.27 2.78
C THR A 108 4.40 -25.84 3.20
N SER A 109 3.81 -26.66 2.36
CA SER A 109 2.54 -27.33 2.61
C SER A 109 2.73 -28.83 2.68
N VAL A 110 2.13 -29.46 3.69
CA VAL A 110 2.04 -30.91 3.82
C VAL A 110 0.59 -31.32 3.63
N GLY A 111 0.30 -32.02 2.53
CA GLY A 111 -1.00 -32.62 2.28
C GLY A 111 -1.04 -34.06 2.78
N ARG A 112 -2.14 -34.45 3.41
CA ARG A 112 -2.39 -35.80 3.95
C ARG A 112 -3.70 -36.34 3.41
N CYS A 113 -3.66 -37.54 2.83
CA CYS A 113 -4.84 -38.27 2.38
C CYS A 113 -4.65 -39.77 2.58
N GLY A 114 -5.55 -40.40 3.34
CA GLY A 114 -5.46 -41.83 3.64
C GLY A 114 -4.14 -42.19 4.36
N ILE A 115 -3.32 -43.02 3.72
CA ILE A 115 -2.03 -43.50 4.25
C ILE A 115 -0.82 -42.73 3.72
N ALA A 116 -1.03 -41.70 2.89
CA ALA A 116 0.03 -41.00 2.19
C ALA A 116 0.09 -39.52 2.57
N ASP A 117 1.32 -39.05 2.70
CA ASP A 117 1.66 -37.64 2.89
C ASP A 117 2.49 -37.18 1.69
N ALA A 118 2.25 -35.95 1.24
CA ALA A 118 3.05 -35.29 0.21
C ALA A 118 3.39 -33.87 0.66
N ARG A 119 4.54 -33.37 0.18
CA ARG A 119 5.02 -32.01 0.48
C ARG A 119 5.17 -31.23 -0.81
N ALA A 120 4.77 -29.97 -0.76
CA ALA A 120 5.01 -28.99 -1.80
C ALA A 120 5.60 -27.74 -1.16
N SER A 121 6.45 -27.02 -1.89
CA SER A 121 7.06 -25.79 -1.41
C SER A 121 7.08 -24.69 -2.45
N LEU A 122 6.96 -23.46 -1.97
CA LEU A 122 6.90 -22.26 -2.79
C LEU A 122 7.81 -21.19 -2.19
N ALA A 123 8.75 -20.68 -2.99
CA ALA A 123 9.56 -19.53 -2.63
C ALA A 123 8.93 -18.26 -3.21
N VAL A 124 8.70 -17.30 -2.33
CA VAL A 124 7.99 -16.05 -2.65
C VAL A 124 8.85 -14.87 -2.24
N ARG A 125 8.94 -13.88 -3.12
CA ARG A 125 9.56 -12.59 -2.81
C ARG A 125 8.45 -11.57 -2.64
N HIS A 126 8.33 -11.03 -1.44
CA HIS A 126 7.53 -9.86 -1.15
C HIS A 126 8.41 -8.62 -1.27
N ILE A 127 7.97 -7.67 -2.08
CA ILE A 127 8.59 -6.36 -2.21
C ILE A 127 7.59 -5.37 -1.61
N HIS A 128 7.88 -4.96 -0.38
CA HIS A 128 7.19 -3.89 0.30
C HIS A 128 7.57 -2.58 -0.40
N ASN A 129 6.64 -2.07 -1.19
CA ASN A 129 6.79 -0.79 -1.83
C ASN A 129 6.37 0.26 -0.80
N THR A 130 7.31 0.73 0.03
CA THR A 130 7.02 1.86 0.91
C THR A 130 6.53 3.02 0.06
N ASN A 131 5.32 3.51 0.36
CA ASN A 131 4.70 4.72 -0.18
C ASN A 131 5.46 6.00 0.20
N THR A 132 6.78 6.00 0.09
CA THR A 132 7.49 7.23 -0.18
C THR A 132 7.03 7.64 -1.56
N SER A 133 6.43 8.82 -1.68
CA SER A 133 6.52 9.48 -2.97
C SER A 133 7.99 9.36 -3.37
N GLY A 134 8.33 8.94 -4.59
CA GLY A 134 9.75 8.72 -4.98
C GLY A 134 10.64 9.96 -4.82
N ASN A 135 10.07 11.04 -4.28
CA ASN A 135 10.63 12.30 -3.93
C ASN A 135 10.71 12.49 -2.39
N PRO A 136 11.88 12.28 -1.76
CA PRO A 136 12.05 12.47 -0.32
C PRO A 136 11.74 13.90 0.15
N ASP A 137 11.78 14.90 -0.73
CA ASP A 137 11.44 16.28 -0.39
C ASP A 137 9.92 16.50 -0.30
N LEU A 138 9.12 15.77 -1.08
CA LEU A 138 7.67 15.79 -0.94
C LEU A 138 7.24 15.14 0.38
N ASP A 139 7.88 14.04 0.78
CA ASP A 139 7.61 13.40 2.08
C ASP A 139 7.89 14.36 3.26
N LYS A 140 8.99 15.13 3.21
CA LYS A 140 9.29 16.18 4.20
C LYS A 140 8.24 17.29 4.25
N VAL A 141 7.66 17.65 3.11
CA VAL A 141 6.59 18.66 3.04
C VAL A 141 5.29 18.11 3.61
N LEU A 142 4.96 16.85 3.30
CA LEU A 142 3.70 16.22 3.67
C LEU A 142 3.61 15.82 5.14
N VAL A 143 4.70 15.87 5.92
CA VAL A 143 4.64 15.71 7.39
C VAL A 143 4.31 17.02 8.12
N ASN A 144 4.33 18.16 7.42
CA ASN A 144 4.00 19.46 7.99
C ASN A 144 2.58 19.87 7.57
N ALA A 145 1.91 20.65 8.42
CA ALA A 145 0.68 21.35 8.07
C ALA A 145 0.96 22.48 7.05
N LEU A 146 2.09 23.17 7.22
CA LEU A 146 2.50 24.31 6.42
C LEU A 146 4.01 24.28 6.19
N THR A 147 4.43 24.35 4.92
CA THR A 147 5.84 24.47 4.53
C THR A 147 6.02 25.65 3.58
N SER A 148 6.96 26.57 3.88
CA SER A 148 7.21 27.77 3.08
C SER A 148 8.70 28.04 2.83
N GLN A 149 9.07 28.42 1.61
CA GLN A 149 10.48 28.72 1.28
C GLN A 149 10.89 30.05 1.89
N LYS A 150 9.98 31.02 1.86
CA LYS A 150 10.19 32.34 2.47
C LYS A 150 9.52 32.40 3.84
N GLN A 151 9.39 33.62 4.33
CA GLN A 151 8.91 33.89 5.67
C GLN A 151 7.46 33.44 5.85
N ILE A 152 7.18 32.83 7.00
CA ILE A 152 5.83 32.60 7.49
C ILE A 152 5.51 33.69 8.51
N VAL A 153 4.42 34.44 8.27
CA VAL A 153 3.94 35.49 9.16
C VAL A 153 2.58 35.06 9.73
N LEU A 154 2.55 34.77 11.04
CA LEU A 154 1.33 34.46 11.78
C LEU A 154 0.82 35.71 12.50
N ASN A 155 -0.09 36.41 11.82
CA ASN A 155 -0.79 37.58 12.35
C ASN A 155 -2.28 37.25 12.51
N GLY A 156 -2.96 37.97 13.40
CA GLY A 156 -4.37 37.69 13.71
C GLY A 156 -4.53 36.48 14.63
N ASN A 157 -5.51 35.62 14.31
CA ASN A 157 -5.88 34.46 15.12
C ASN A 157 -5.86 33.14 14.30
N PRO A 158 -4.80 32.83 13.52
CA PRO A 158 -4.72 31.56 12.82
C PRO A 158 -4.59 30.40 13.81
N THR A 159 -5.21 29.28 13.47
CA THR A 159 -5.06 28.01 14.20
C THR A 159 -4.43 27.00 13.27
N VAL A 160 -3.27 26.47 13.63
CA VAL A 160 -2.59 25.40 12.89
C VAL A 160 -2.51 24.17 13.77
N VAL A 161 -3.15 23.08 13.35
CA VAL A 161 -2.99 21.76 13.96
C VAL A 161 -1.89 21.05 13.19
N GLY A 162 -0.75 20.79 13.82
CA GLY A 162 0.44 20.18 13.21
C GLY A 162 1.65 21.10 13.15
N ASP A 163 2.74 20.60 12.55
CA ASP A 163 4.02 21.29 12.45
C ASP A 163 4.03 22.32 11.32
N ILE A 164 4.82 23.39 11.49
CA ILE A 164 5.08 24.37 10.42
C ILE A 164 6.58 24.47 10.16
N ALA A 165 6.97 24.67 8.91
CA ALA A 165 8.36 24.77 8.50
C ALA A 165 8.58 25.95 7.56
N SER A 166 9.59 26.78 7.83
CA SER A 166 10.06 27.83 6.92
C SER A 166 11.55 27.69 6.67
N ALA A 167 12.00 27.82 5.42
CA ALA A 167 13.43 27.83 5.10
C ALA A 167 14.14 29.15 5.45
N THR A 168 13.42 30.16 5.94
CA THR A 168 13.98 31.47 6.29
C THR A 168 13.62 31.89 7.71
N ARG A 169 12.35 32.19 7.96
CA ARG A 169 11.90 32.75 9.24
C ARG A 169 10.44 32.45 9.52
N ILE A 170 10.13 32.21 10.79
CA ILE A 170 8.75 32.31 11.32
C ILE A 170 8.64 33.58 12.16
N SER A 171 7.69 34.45 11.81
CA SER A 171 7.39 35.66 12.54
C SER A 171 5.95 35.62 13.04
N THR A 172 5.76 36.00 14.30
CA THR A 172 4.45 35.98 14.94
C THR A 172 4.18 37.31 15.64
N SER A 173 3.03 37.91 15.35
CA SER A 173 2.61 39.15 16.02
C SER A 173 1.16 39.11 16.54
N GLY A 174 0.39 38.08 16.15
CA GLY A 174 -0.97 37.87 16.61
C GLY A 174 -1.06 37.59 18.12
N ASN A 175 -2.13 38.05 18.76
CA ASN A 175 -2.35 37.81 20.19
C ASN A 175 -2.95 36.43 20.47
N ALA A 176 -3.76 35.89 19.55
CA ALA A 176 -4.57 34.69 19.74
C ALA A 176 -4.31 33.60 18.70
N PHE A 177 -3.17 33.63 17.99
CA PHE A 177 -2.76 32.50 17.18
C PHE A 177 -2.40 31.28 18.04
N ASN A 178 -2.55 30.09 17.46
CA ASN A 178 -2.20 28.84 18.12
C ASN A 178 -1.64 27.82 17.11
N VAL A 179 -0.52 27.18 17.46
CA VAL A 179 0.08 26.09 16.69
C VAL A 179 0.25 24.88 17.60
N THR A 180 -0.42 23.76 17.31
CA THR A 180 -0.36 22.57 18.19
C THR A 180 0.91 21.75 17.99
N GLY A 181 1.66 21.98 16.90
CA GLY A 181 2.93 21.34 16.62
C GLY A 181 4.14 22.22 16.94
N THR A 182 5.24 21.91 16.29
CA THR A 182 6.53 22.58 16.38
C THR A 182 6.72 23.53 15.20
N GLY A 183 7.32 24.70 15.44
CA GLY A 183 7.76 25.61 14.40
C GLY A 183 9.23 25.37 14.04
N PHE A 184 9.54 25.02 12.80
CA PHE A 184 10.91 24.81 12.32
C PHE A 184 11.33 25.95 11.38
N ALA A 185 12.34 26.73 11.76
CA ALA A 185 12.90 27.76 10.88
C ALA A 185 14.27 28.24 11.36
N PRO A 186 15.21 28.63 10.48
CA PRO A 186 16.50 29.18 10.88
C PRO A 186 16.42 30.39 11.82
N ASP A 187 15.40 31.24 11.62
CA ASP A 187 15.12 32.41 12.44
C ASP A 187 13.68 32.39 12.97
N PHE A 188 13.49 32.93 14.17
CA PHE A 188 12.18 33.06 14.79
C PHE A 188 12.05 34.40 15.52
N SER A 189 10.89 35.03 15.36
CA SER A 189 10.54 36.22 16.14
C SER A 189 9.10 36.19 16.64
N GLY A 190 8.90 36.60 17.88
CA GLY A 190 7.59 36.78 18.49
C GLY A 190 7.32 35.78 19.61
N ARG A 191 6.11 35.22 19.64
CA ARG A 191 5.58 34.48 20.80
C ARG A 191 5.74 32.96 20.64
N ALA A 192 6.92 32.45 20.98
CA ALA A 192 7.23 31.01 20.89
C ALA A 192 6.32 30.13 21.78
N ASN A 193 5.80 30.67 22.88
CA ASN A 193 4.90 29.97 23.81
C ASN A 193 3.53 29.61 23.24
N ARG A 194 3.23 30.03 22.00
CA ARG A 194 2.00 29.66 21.26
C ARG A 194 2.18 28.42 20.37
N PHE A 195 3.38 27.85 20.36
CA PHE A 195 3.68 26.57 19.75
C PHE A 195 3.73 25.51 20.86
N THR A 196 2.83 24.54 20.83
CA THR A 196 2.82 23.47 21.86
C THR A 196 4.09 22.64 21.81
N GLY A 197 4.62 22.36 20.61
CA GLY A 197 5.91 21.68 20.42
C GLY A 197 7.13 22.62 20.53
N GLY A 198 6.90 23.91 20.77
CA GLY A 198 7.94 24.94 20.77
C GLY A 198 8.42 25.31 19.36
N VAL A 199 9.56 25.99 19.33
CA VAL A 199 10.22 26.43 18.08
C VAL A 199 11.62 25.85 18.05
N ASN A 200 11.97 25.22 16.95
CA ASN A 200 13.28 24.62 16.71
C ASN A 200 13.98 25.34 15.55
N THR A 201 15.06 26.04 15.86
CA THR A 201 15.87 26.76 14.87
C THR A 201 17.08 25.99 14.36
N SER A 202 17.32 24.80 14.90
CA SER A 202 18.54 24.01 14.68
C SER A 202 18.32 22.72 13.87
N ASP A 203 17.09 22.43 13.45
CA ASP A 203 16.76 21.23 12.67
C ASP A 203 16.41 21.55 11.21
N PRO A 204 17.41 21.57 10.30
CA PRO A 204 17.19 21.82 8.88
C PRO A 204 16.51 20.67 8.15
N SER A 205 16.36 19.47 8.74
CA SER A 205 15.75 18.32 8.05
C SER A 205 14.29 18.58 7.66
N ARG A 206 13.63 19.51 8.35
CA ARG A 206 12.22 19.86 8.17
C ARG A 206 11.96 20.97 7.14
N TYR A 207 12.96 21.76 6.77
CA TYR A 207 12.81 22.89 5.83
C TYR A 207 13.87 22.95 4.72
N SER A 208 14.92 22.14 4.79
CA SER A 208 15.90 21.97 3.71
C SER A 208 15.37 20.95 2.70
N ILE A 209 14.73 21.48 1.67
CA ILE A 209 14.11 20.73 0.58
C ILE A 209 14.53 21.29 -0.77
N ASN A 210 14.59 20.46 -1.81
CA ASN A 210 14.70 20.94 -3.18
C ASN A 210 13.35 21.49 -3.65
N TRP A 211 13.11 22.78 -3.39
CA TRP A 211 11.84 23.46 -3.63
C TRP A 211 11.30 23.30 -5.06
N GLY A 212 12.18 23.27 -6.08
CA GLY A 212 11.79 23.08 -7.48
C GLY A 212 11.47 21.63 -7.87
N ALA A 213 11.84 20.66 -7.02
CA ALA A 213 11.63 19.24 -7.29
C ALA A 213 10.45 18.64 -6.54
N VAL A 214 9.78 19.37 -5.64
CA VAL A 214 8.70 18.85 -4.78
C VAL A 214 7.55 18.21 -5.59
N LEU A 215 7.20 18.79 -6.74
CA LEU A 215 6.20 18.24 -7.65
C LEU A 215 6.71 18.22 -9.09
N SER A 216 6.67 17.05 -9.73
CA SER A 216 6.93 16.90 -11.16
C SER A 216 5.71 17.38 -11.97
N MET A 217 5.58 18.69 -12.18
CA MET A 217 4.39 19.27 -12.83
C MET A 217 4.12 18.74 -14.23
N ASP A 218 5.15 18.37 -14.99
CA ASP A 218 5.01 17.79 -16.33
C ASP A 218 4.12 16.54 -16.35
N LYS A 219 4.14 15.74 -15.28
CA LYS A 219 3.29 14.56 -15.15
C LYS A 219 1.82 14.91 -14.98
N TYR A 220 1.52 16.06 -14.36
CA TYR A 220 0.14 16.50 -14.15
C TYR A 220 -0.38 17.29 -15.37
N THR A 221 0.43 18.19 -15.92
CA THR A 221 0.04 19.03 -17.05
C THR A 221 -0.15 18.24 -18.34
N SER A 222 0.63 17.17 -18.56
CA SER A 222 0.46 16.27 -19.72
C SER A 222 -0.87 15.49 -19.73
N LYS A 223 -1.54 15.39 -18.57
CA LYS A 223 -2.85 14.74 -18.42
C LYS A 223 -3.98 15.73 -18.15
N ALA A 224 -3.67 17.02 -18.12
CA ALA A 224 -4.65 18.05 -17.81
C ALA A 224 -5.54 18.33 -19.01
N VAL A 225 -6.83 18.52 -18.73
CA VAL A 225 -7.78 19.11 -19.68
C VAL A 225 -7.73 20.62 -19.53
N THR A 226 -7.64 21.35 -20.64
CA THR A 226 -7.66 22.81 -20.60
C THR A 226 -9.02 23.33 -20.11
N HIS A 227 -9.00 24.32 -19.23
CA HIS A 227 -10.21 25.00 -18.75
C HIS A 227 -10.91 25.71 -19.90
N ASP A 228 -12.19 25.42 -20.10
CA ASP A 228 -12.99 25.92 -21.22
C ASP A 228 -14.02 26.98 -20.79
N GLY A 229 -13.88 27.53 -19.59
CA GLY A 229 -14.75 28.56 -19.03
C GLY A 229 -15.98 28.03 -18.28
N ARG A 230 -16.27 26.71 -18.33
CA ARG A 230 -17.33 26.13 -17.50
C ARG A 230 -16.99 26.18 -16.01
N ALA A 231 -17.99 26.04 -15.15
CA ALA A 231 -17.78 25.97 -13.71
C ALA A 231 -16.94 24.72 -13.33
N PHE A 232 -15.98 24.86 -12.42
CA PHE A 232 -15.11 23.75 -12.00
C PHE A 232 -15.88 22.55 -11.42
N SER A 233 -17.04 22.79 -10.81
CA SER A 233 -17.94 21.75 -10.27
C SER A 233 -18.58 20.87 -11.34
N SER A 234 -18.50 21.25 -12.63
CA SER A 234 -19.05 20.46 -13.74
C SER A 234 -18.03 19.50 -14.38
N TYR A 235 -16.75 19.58 -14.00
CA TYR A 235 -15.77 18.59 -14.42
C TYR A 235 -15.99 17.28 -13.64
N PRO A 236 -15.79 16.11 -14.27
CA PRO A 236 -15.82 14.84 -13.57
C PRO A 236 -14.83 14.82 -12.40
N ALA A 237 -15.18 14.06 -11.34
CA ALA A 237 -14.27 13.89 -10.22
C ALA A 237 -12.91 13.34 -10.67
N ASN A 238 -11.84 13.75 -9.98
CA ASN A 238 -10.46 13.38 -10.27
C ASN A 238 -9.90 13.87 -11.62
N THR A 239 -10.62 14.75 -12.33
CA THR A 239 -10.07 15.42 -13.51
C THR A 239 -8.96 16.39 -13.10
N ILE A 240 -7.89 16.45 -13.89
CA ILE A 240 -6.88 17.51 -13.78
C ILE A 240 -7.27 18.60 -14.77
N VAL A 241 -7.51 19.81 -14.27
CA VAL A 241 -7.92 20.97 -15.08
C VAL A 241 -6.81 21.99 -15.08
N TYR A 242 -6.33 22.36 -16.26
CA TYR A 242 -5.30 23.39 -16.43
C TYR A 242 -5.93 24.69 -16.97
N SER A 243 -5.73 25.80 -16.25
CA SER A 243 -6.11 27.13 -16.71
C SER A 243 -4.87 27.97 -17.02
N PRO A 244 -4.72 28.52 -18.24
CA PRO A 244 -3.62 29.41 -18.57
C PRO A 244 -3.76 30.81 -17.92
N ASN A 245 -4.90 31.09 -17.27
CA ASN A 245 -5.25 32.38 -16.70
C ASN A 245 -5.44 32.31 -15.18
N ASP A 246 -5.70 33.47 -14.58
CA ASP A 246 -6.15 33.56 -13.19
C ASP A 246 -7.43 32.75 -13.00
N VAL A 247 -7.52 32.04 -11.87
CA VAL A 247 -8.69 31.26 -11.48
C VAL A 247 -9.36 31.94 -10.28
N SER A 248 -10.68 32.09 -10.34
CA SER A 248 -11.49 32.60 -9.23
C SER A 248 -12.60 31.59 -8.90
N ILE A 249 -12.72 31.22 -7.62
CA ILE A 249 -13.69 30.25 -7.12
C ILE A 249 -14.41 30.87 -5.93
N SER A 250 -15.71 31.09 -6.05
CA SER A 250 -16.53 31.74 -5.00
C SER A 250 -17.57 30.82 -4.35
N GLY A 251 -17.79 29.63 -4.90
CA GLY A 251 -18.79 28.69 -4.40
C GLY A 251 -18.81 27.35 -5.14
N GLY A 252 -19.67 26.44 -4.68
CA GLY A 252 -19.84 25.10 -5.24
C GLY A 252 -18.97 24.03 -4.55
N THR A 253 -19.30 22.77 -4.81
CA THR A 253 -18.47 21.62 -4.43
C THR A 253 -17.65 21.18 -5.64
N ILE A 254 -16.33 21.12 -5.49
CA ILE A 254 -15.38 20.85 -6.58
C ILE A 254 -14.51 19.67 -6.17
N GLN A 255 -14.38 18.67 -7.04
CA GLN A 255 -13.55 17.48 -6.80
C GLN A 255 -12.62 17.21 -7.99
N CYS A 256 -11.99 18.27 -8.50
CA CYS A 256 -10.97 18.20 -9.55
C CYS A 256 -9.69 18.87 -9.08
N MET A 257 -8.55 18.47 -9.65
CA MET A 257 -7.28 19.17 -9.43
C MET A 257 -7.26 20.40 -10.32
N ILE A 258 -7.00 21.57 -9.74
CA ILE A 258 -6.93 22.82 -10.49
C ILE A 258 -5.48 23.28 -10.55
N ILE A 259 -4.95 23.36 -11.76
CA ILE A 259 -3.65 23.95 -12.06
C ILE A 259 -3.89 25.28 -12.74
N SER A 260 -3.44 26.38 -12.15
CA SER A 260 -3.42 27.68 -12.81
C SER A 260 -2.00 28.08 -13.15
N ALA A 261 -1.79 28.59 -14.36
CA ALA A 261 -0.54 29.21 -14.75
C ALA A 261 -0.25 30.51 -13.96
N LYS A 262 -1.29 31.14 -13.39
CA LYS A 262 -1.23 32.42 -12.68
C LYS A 262 -1.90 32.30 -11.30
N ASN A 263 -2.60 33.34 -10.84
CA ASN A 263 -3.13 33.40 -9.49
C ASN A 263 -4.38 32.53 -9.32
N ILE A 264 -4.55 31.96 -8.14
CA ILE A 264 -5.79 31.32 -7.72
C ILE A 264 -6.39 32.14 -6.58
N ARG A 265 -7.66 32.53 -6.71
CA ARG A 265 -8.41 33.24 -5.68
C ARG A 265 -9.61 32.40 -5.26
N ILE A 266 -9.72 32.13 -3.97
CA ILE A 266 -10.84 31.41 -3.37
C ILE A 266 -11.53 32.34 -2.38
N SER A 267 -12.84 32.44 -2.52
CA SER A 267 -13.71 33.26 -1.68
C SER A 267 -15.05 32.57 -1.42
N GLY A 268 -15.89 33.21 -0.61
CA GLY A 268 -17.24 32.72 -0.34
C GLY A 268 -17.26 31.39 0.41
N ASN A 269 -18.13 30.48 -0.02
CA ASN A 269 -18.41 29.18 0.63
C ASN A 269 -18.04 27.99 -0.27
N ALA A 270 -16.93 28.12 -1.02
CA ALA A 270 -16.47 27.05 -1.89
C ALA A 270 -16.00 25.84 -1.05
N ARG A 271 -16.36 24.63 -1.49
CA ARG A 271 -15.92 23.38 -0.89
C ARG A 271 -15.10 22.58 -1.89
N LEU A 272 -13.79 22.55 -1.69
CA LEU A 272 -12.86 21.83 -2.55
C LEU A 272 -12.51 20.50 -1.88
N LEU A 273 -12.84 19.41 -2.54
CA LEU A 273 -12.59 18.05 -2.10
C LEU A 273 -11.38 17.49 -2.81
N ARG A 274 -10.65 16.62 -2.12
CA ARG A 274 -9.46 15.99 -2.67
C ARG A 274 -9.79 15.15 -3.92
N PRO A 275 -9.16 15.42 -5.07
CA PRO A 275 -9.30 14.62 -6.28
C PRO A 275 -8.35 13.40 -6.23
N GLY A 276 -8.79 12.33 -5.58
CA GLY A 276 -8.01 11.10 -5.46
C GLY A 276 -6.68 11.32 -4.72
N THR A 277 -5.56 11.00 -5.36
CA THR A 277 -4.19 11.18 -4.84
C THR A 277 -3.54 12.47 -5.34
N TYR A 278 -4.26 13.36 -6.02
CA TYR A 278 -3.67 14.58 -6.57
C TYR A 278 -3.72 15.75 -5.58
N PRO A 279 -2.87 16.78 -5.76
CA PRO A 279 -3.09 18.07 -5.14
C PRO A 279 -4.45 18.65 -5.55
N VAL A 280 -5.03 19.47 -4.69
CA VAL A 280 -6.30 20.15 -4.97
C VAL A 280 -6.06 21.38 -5.83
N LEU A 281 -5.05 22.16 -5.45
CA LEU A 281 -4.74 23.45 -6.05
C LEU A 281 -3.24 23.55 -6.31
N VAL A 282 -2.89 23.95 -7.52
CA VAL A 282 -1.52 24.28 -7.88
C VAL A 282 -1.51 25.60 -8.65
N SER A 283 -0.82 26.60 -8.11
CA SER A 283 -0.47 27.81 -8.84
C SER A 283 0.99 27.72 -9.30
N LEU A 284 1.21 27.75 -10.61
CA LEU A 284 2.54 27.61 -11.21
C LEU A 284 3.38 28.88 -11.03
N ASN A 285 2.85 30.01 -11.54
CA ASN A 285 3.58 31.29 -11.57
C ASN A 285 2.84 32.41 -10.82
N GLY A 286 1.99 32.07 -9.87
CA GLY A 286 1.17 33.04 -9.16
C GLY A 286 0.98 32.73 -7.68
N SER A 287 0.18 33.57 -7.03
CA SER A 287 -0.17 33.45 -5.63
C SER A 287 -1.49 32.70 -5.45
N ILE A 288 -1.68 32.07 -4.29
CA ILE A 288 -2.96 31.48 -3.88
C ILE A 288 -3.55 32.31 -2.75
N THR A 289 -4.65 33.00 -3.02
CA THR A 289 -5.36 33.81 -2.01
C THR A 289 -6.62 33.10 -1.56
N ILE A 290 -6.77 32.89 -0.25
CA ILE A 290 -7.96 32.25 0.33
C ILE A 290 -8.60 33.18 1.36
N THR A 291 -9.87 33.53 1.12
CA THR A 291 -10.65 34.51 1.91
C THR A 291 -12.07 34.00 2.13
N GLY A 292 -12.81 34.56 3.10
CA GLY A 292 -14.20 34.14 3.38
C GLY A 292 -14.27 32.89 4.26
N THR A 293 -15.15 31.95 3.92
CA THR A 293 -15.36 30.68 4.63
C THR A 293 -15.26 29.43 3.73
N PRO A 294 -14.30 29.35 2.79
CA PRO A 294 -14.11 28.14 2.00
C PRO A 294 -13.52 27.00 2.84
N GLU A 295 -13.82 25.79 2.42
CA GLU A 295 -13.25 24.55 2.96
C GLU A 295 -12.42 23.87 1.85
N VAL A 296 -11.12 23.69 2.09
CA VAL A 296 -10.20 23.04 1.16
C VAL A 296 -9.65 21.77 1.79
N ASN A 297 -10.01 20.61 1.23
CA ASN A 297 -9.59 19.30 1.72
C ASN A 297 -8.53 18.71 0.79
N GLY A 298 -7.25 18.74 1.20
CA GLY A 298 -6.14 18.13 0.49
C GLY A 298 -4.89 19.00 0.44
N PHE A 299 -4.04 18.77 -0.56
CA PHE A 299 -2.75 19.43 -0.70
C PHE A 299 -2.85 20.69 -1.58
N VAL A 300 -2.38 21.82 -1.06
CA VAL A 300 -2.41 23.13 -1.74
C VAL A 300 -0.98 23.60 -1.99
N VAL A 301 -0.71 24.08 -3.21
CA VAL A 301 0.65 24.29 -3.71
C VAL A 301 0.76 25.62 -4.44
N SER A 302 1.67 26.50 -4.01
CA SER A 302 2.13 27.63 -4.82
C SER A 302 3.61 27.46 -5.16
N LEU A 303 3.94 27.37 -6.45
CA LEU A 303 5.29 27.09 -6.94
C LEU A 303 6.12 28.35 -7.22
N SER A 304 5.57 29.55 -7.06
CA SER A 304 6.36 30.77 -7.21
C SER A 304 5.87 31.95 -6.36
N GLY A 305 4.57 32.02 -6.09
CA GLY A 305 3.96 33.13 -5.39
C GLY A 305 3.77 32.90 -3.91
N ASP A 306 3.22 33.91 -3.28
CA ASP A 306 2.84 33.87 -1.88
C ASP A 306 1.46 33.22 -1.72
N ALA A 307 1.09 32.89 -0.48
CA ALA A 307 -0.26 32.42 -0.19
C ALA A 307 -0.94 33.28 0.88
N PRO A 308 -1.35 34.53 0.60
CA PRO A 308 -2.02 35.36 1.61
C PRO A 308 -3.38 34.76 2.01
N MET A 309 -3.64 34.69 3.32
CA MET A 309 -4.85 34.05 3.86
C MET A 309 -5.58 34.93 4.88
N GLY A 310 -6.90 34.73 4.99
CA GLY A 310 -7.67 35.12 6.17
C GLY A 310 -7.87 36.64 6.38
N LYS A 311 -7.67 37.47 5.35
CA LYS A 311 -7.81 38.95 5.45
C LYS A 311 -9.24 39.49 5.40
N ALA A 312 -10.20 38.70 4.92
CA ALA A 312 -11.61 39.10 4.82
C ALA A 312 -12.45 38.47 5.93
N ALA A 313 -13.67 38.97 6.17
CA ALA A 313 -14.60 38.40 7.13
C ALA A 313 -14.83 36.90 6.86
N GLY A 314 -14.66 36.07 7.88
CA GLY A 314 -14.73 34.61 7.79
C GLY A 314 -13.46 33.92 8.31
N THR A 315 -13.47 32.58 8.29
CA THR A 315 -12.32 31.75 8.66
C THR A 315 -12.23 30.61 7.64
N PRO A 316 -11.40 30.75 6.59
CA PRO A 316 -11.12 29.64 5.70
C PRO A 316 -10.55 28.45 6.47
N THR A 317 -10.96 27.26 6.07
CA THR A 317 -10.46 26.00 6.64
C THR A 317 -9.74 25.20 5.57
N ILE A 318 -8.51 24.78 5.87
CA ILE A 318 -7.70 23.89 5.05
C ILE A 318 -7.48 22.62 5.85
N ASN A 319 -7.95 21.48 5.36
CA ASN A 319 -7.72 20.18 5.96
C ASN A 319 -6.73 19.41 5.08
N GLY A 320 -5.47 19.32 5.49
CA GLY A 320 -4.37 18.78 4.69
C GLY A 320 -3.05 19.52 4.93
N SER A 321 -2.27 19.68 3.87
CA SER A 321 -0.98 20.36 3.92
C SER A 321 -0.92 21.50 2.91
N LEU A 322 -0.16 22.54 3.26
CA LEU A 322 0.07 23.72 2.42
C LEU A 322 1.56 23.86 2.11
N PHE A 323 1.91 23.94 0.83
CA PHE A 323 3.26 24.14 0.33
C PHE A 323 3.38 25.44 -0.45
N ILE A 324 4.34 26.29 -0.10
CA ILE A 324 4.48 27.64 -0.65
C ILE A 324 5.95 27.92 -0.98
N MET A 325 6.29 28.11 -2.25
CA MET A 325 7.63 28.55 -2.67
C MET A 325 7.85 30.06 -2.45
N GLY A 326 6.79 30.86 -2.34
CA GLY A 326 6.86 32.19 -1.75
C GLY A 326 6.83 32.15 -0.23
N GLY A 327 6.21 33.16 0.36
CA GLY A 327 5.93 33.29 1.79
C GLY A 327 4.46 33.15 2.13
N LEU A 328 4.18 33.08 3.43
CA LEU A 328 2.88 33.41 3.99
C LEU A 328 2.99 34.83 4.59
N PRO A 329 2.80 35.90 3.80
CA PRO A 329 3.05 37.27 4.25
C PRO A 329 2.04 37.74 5.30
N ASP A 330 0.87 37.10 5.37
CA ASP A 330 -0.16 37.34 6.36
C ASP A 330 -1.15 36.17 6.41
N SER A 331 -1.54 35.76 7.61
CA SER A 331 -2.43 34.63 7.86
C SER A 331 -3.84 35.03 8.34
N GLY A 332 -4.05 36.28 8.78
CA GLY A 332 -5.34 36.76 9.30
C GLY A 332 -6.06 35.76 10.23
N ASN A 333 -7.31 35.42 9.91
CA ASN A 333 -8.02 34.28 10.53
C ASN A 333 -8.05 33.10 9.55
N VAL A 334 -7.31 32.02 9.82
CA VAL A 334 -7.33 30.78 9.03
C VAL A 334 -7.22 29.58 9.95
N LYS A 335 -7.89 28.47 9.60
CA LYS A 335 -7.71 27.18 10.27
C LYS A 335 -7.03 26.21 9.33
N ILE A 336 -5.85 25.72 9.69
CA ILE A 336 -5.13 24.67 8.97
C ILE A 336 -5.12 23.44 9.86
N ASN A 337 -5.83 22.39 9.47
CA ASN A 337 -5.84 21.11 10.15
C ASN A 337 -4.98 20.15 9.36
N TYR A 338 -3.83 19.78 9.91
CA TYR A 338 -3.03 18.72 9.31
C TYR A 338 -3.83 17.42 9.19
N LEU A 339 -3.85 16.88 7.98
CA LEU A 339 -4.29 15.53 7.70
C LEU A 339 -3.17 14.86 6.92
N PRO A 340 -2.75 13.63 7.28
CA PRO A 340 -1.82 12.87 6.47
C PRO A 340 -2.36 12.71 5.04
N LEU A 341 -1.55 13.07 4.05
CA LEU A 341 -1.89 13.00 2.63
C LEU A 341 -0.89 12.11 1.88
N GLU A 342 -1.33 11.59 0.76
CA GLU A 342 -0.53 10.75 -0.12
C GLU A 342 -0.60 11.26 -1.56
N ILE A 343 0.45 11.94 -2.02
CA ILE A 343 0.41 12.58 -3.33
C ILE A 343 1.07 11.68 -4.39
N ARG A 344 0.29 11.31 -5.42
CA ARG A 344 0.76 10.48 -6.55
C ARG A 344 0.45 11.14 -7.90
N PRO A 345 1.44 11.28 -8.79
CA PRO A 345 1.19 11.66 -10.18
C PRO A 345 0.29 10.64 -10.93
N PRO A 346 -0.47 11.08 -11.96
CA PRO A 346 -1.48 10.28 -12.69
C PRO A 346 -0.98 9.04 -13.44
N ASP A 347 0.34 8.89 -13.62
CA ASP A 347 0.97 7.72 -14.27
C ASP A 347 1.92 6.96 -13.34
N THR A 348 1.85 7.19 -12.03
CA THR A 348 2.65 6.39 -11.10
C THR A 348 1.98 5.02 -11.03
N PRO A 349 2.63 3.92 -11.48
CA PRO A 349 2.06 2.60 -11.34
C PRO A 349 1.65 2.44 -9.88
N ASP A 350 0.45 1.91 -9.64
CA ASP A 350 0.00 1.56 -8.29
C ASP A 350 1.12 0.73 -7.66
N ALA A 351 1.88 1.35 -6.76
CA ALA A 351 2.82 0.67 -5.88
C ALA A 351 1.99 -0.13 -4.88
N ARG A 352 1.35 -1.21 -5.38
CA ARG A 352 0.87 -2.28 -4.52
C ARG A 352 2.10 -3.08 -4.14
N ASP A 353 2.12 -3.56 -2.91
CA ASP A 353 3.08 -4.57 -2.49
C ASP A 353 3.04 -5.72 -3.49
N THR A 354 4.21 -6.03 -4.05
CA THR A 354 4.31 -7.01 -5.12
C THR A 354 4.82 -8.31 -4.52
N VAL A 355 4.03 -9.36 -4.71
CA VAL A 355 4.36 -10.72 -4.30
C VAL A 355 4.66 -11.53 -5.55
N GLU A 356 5.91 -11.93 -5.71
CA GLU A 356 6.39 -12.67 -6.87
C GLU A 356 6.77 -14.09 -6.47
N VAL A 357 6.37 -15.07 -7.30
CA VAL A 357 6.82 -16.45 -7.16
C VAL A 357 8.23 -16.57 -7.76
N VAL A 358 9.19 -16.97 -6.93
CA VAL A 358 10.60 -17.10 -7.33
C VAL A 358 10.95 -18.54 -7.70
N ALA A 359 10.31 -19.52 -7.06
CA ALA A 359 10.47 -20.93 -7.39
C ALA A 359 9.28 -21.76 -6.88
N TRP A 360 8.88 -22.78 -7.66
CA TRP A 360 7.88 -23.79 -7.29
C TRP A 360 8.56 -25.16 -7.27
N GLN A 361 8.44 -25.91 -6.17
CA GLN A 361 9.12 -27.20 -5.95
C GLN A 361 8.19 -28.26 -5.36
#